data_AF-A0A364H1M4-F1
#
_entry.id   AF-A0A364H1M4-F1
#
_cell.length_a   1.000
_cell.length_b   1.000
_cell.length_c   1.000
_cell.angle_alpha   90.00
_cell.angle_beta   90.00
_cell.angle_gamma   90.00
#
_symmetry.space_group_name_H-M   'P 1'
#
loop_
_entity.id
_entity.type
_entity.pdbx_description
1 polymer ?
#
loop_
_entity_poly.entity_id
_entity_poly.type
_entity_poly.pdbx_seq_one_letter_code
_entity_poly.pdbx_strand_id
1 'polypeptide(L)'
;MTALPASPESAPARPRDAEPTEDNIRDLVYAFYDRVRADPLLGPVFDAKLAGRWDDHLPKMVTFWSSLVLGTKGYRGNVQQAHQPLDGIEPAHFSRWLSLFLKTVEARYAPPAALRFMEPALRIAQSLQLSRFGWDYQIPPEQQALLDAIAPRRRDAGDDPHALPSRARGEPFPTKIIGRSVDPDA
;
A
#
# COMPACT_ATOMS: atom_id res chain seq x y z
N MET A 1 -49.97 7.54 1.10
CA MET A 1 -49.00 7.34 0.00
C MET A 1 -47.82 8.26 0.27
N THR A 2 -46.79 7.76 0.96
CA THR A 2 -45.60 8.55 1.31
C THR A 2 -44.56 8.34 0.21
N ALA A 3 -44.21 9.39 -0.51
CA ALA A 3 -43.15 9.36 -1.52
C ALA A 3 -41.79 9.12 -0.84
N LEU A 4 -41.06 8.12 -1.33
CA LEU A 4 -39.66 7.89 -0.98
C LEU A 4 -38.83 9.08 -1.49
N PRO A 5 -37.89 9.64 -0.71
CA PRO A 5 -36.96 10.63 -1.24
C PRO A 5 -36.08 9.96 -2.29
N ALA A 6 -36.00 10.58 -3.46
CA ALA A 6 -35.09 10.21 -4.53
C ALA A 6 -33.66 10.13 -3.97
N SER A 7 -32.98 9.01 -4.23
CA SER A 7 -31.53 8.90 -4.04
C SER A 7 -30.84 10.06 -4.76
N PRO A 8 -29.73 10.61 -4.24
CA PRO A 8 -29.01 11.67 -4.95
C PRO A 8 -28.44 11.08 -6.25
N GLU A 9 -29.19 11.30 -7.33
CA GLU A 9 -28.84 10.99 -8.70
C GLU A 9 -27.59 11.79 -9.07
N SER A 10 -26.64 11.08 -9.69
CA SER A 10 -25.27 11.51 -9.98
C SER A 10 -25.16 12.96 -10.44
N ALA A 11 -24.36 13.75 -9.73
CA ALA A 11 -23.70 14.91 -10.33
C ALA A 11 -22.98 14.47 -11.63
N PRO A 12 -22.94 15.32 -12.68
CA PRO A 12 -22.24 14.95 -13.91
C PRO A 12 -20.82 14.54 -13.57
N ALA A 13 -20.45 13.31 -13.95
CA ALA A 13 -19.13 12.77 -13.67
C ALA A 13 -18.08 13.69 -14.32
N ARG A 14 -17.28 14.37 -13.49
CA ARG A 14 -16.15 15.17 -13.96
C ARG A 14 -15.30 14.30 -14.90
N PRO A 15 -14.82 14.84 -16.04
CA PRO A 15 -13.92 14.09 -16.91
C PRO A 15 -12.74 13.57 -16.10
N ARG A 16 -12.39 12.30 -16.30
CA ARG A 16 -11.26 11.68 -15.63
C ARG A 16 -9.95 12.25 -16.16
N ASP A 17 -9.03 12.57 -15.25
CA ASP A 17 -7.71 13.08 -15.55
C ASP A 17 -6.88 12.00 -16.30
N ALA A 18 -6.32 12.36 -17.45
CA ALA A 18 -5.49 11.45 -18.24
C ALA A 18 -4.08 11.28 -17.65
N GLU A 19 -3.56 12.30 -16.98
CA GLU A 19 -2.23 12.32 -16.37
C GLU A 19 -2.28 12.91 -14.95
N PRO A 20 -1.46 12.39 -14.03
CA PRO A 20 -1.33 12.94 -12.69
C PRO A 20 -0.48 14.22 -12.69
N THR A 21 -0.94 15.21 -11.93
CA THR A 21 -0.24 16.44 -11.57
C THR A 21 -0.28 16.61 -10.05
N GLU A 22 0.58 17.45 -9.48
CA GLU A 22 0.56 17.66 -8.03
C GLU A 22 -0.81 18.17 -7.53
N ASP A 23 -1.47 19.04 -8.31
CA ASP A 23 -2.78 19.57 -7.96
C ASP A 23 -3.88 18.51 -7.98
N ASN A 24 -3.95 17.67 -9.02
CA ASN A 24 -4.98 16.63 -9.06
C ASN A 24 -4.70 15.49 -8.07
N ILE A 25 -3.42 15.24 -7.73
CA ILE A 25 -3.03 14.34 -6.64
C ILE A 25 -3.46 14.91 -5.29
N ARG A 26 -3.29 16.21 -5.05
CA ARG A 26 -3.80 16.87 -3.84
C ARG A 26 -5.30 16.63 -3.72
N ASP A 27 -6.07 16.92 -4.77
CA ASP A 27 -7.51 16.69 -4.74
C ASP A 27 -7.87 15.21 -4.48
N LEU A 28 -7.16 14.26 -5.09
CA LEU A 28 -7.35 12.82 -4.86
C LEU A 28 -7.15 12.48 -3.38
N VAL A 29 -6.03 12.94 -2.79
CA VAL A 29 -5.67 12.66 -1.39
C VAL A 29 -6.72 13.20 -0.44
N TYR A 30 -7.14 14.45 -0.62
CA TYR A 30 -8.15 15.05 0.24
C TYR A 30 -9.49 14.32 0.12
N ALA A 31 -9.95 14.09 -1.12
CA ALA A 31 -11.20 13.36 -1.35
C ALA A 31 -11.16 11.92 -0.83
N PHE A 32 -10.00 11.27 -0.84
CA PHE A 32 -9.81 9.94 -0.26
C PHE A 32 -9.89 9.98 1.27
N TYR A 33 -9.17 10.91 1.92
CA TYR A 33 -9.18 11.00 3.37
C TYR A 33 -10.51 11.50 3.95
N ASP A 34 -11.28 12.30 3.21
CA ASP A 34 -12.66 12.61 3.59
C ASP A 34 -13.52 11.34 3.67
N ARG A 35 -13.35 10.42 2.72
CA ARG A 35 -14.03 9.11 2.75
C ARG A 35 -13.53 8.23 3.89
N VAL A 36 -12.22 8.23 4.17
CA VAL A 36 -11.64 7.49 5.30
C VAL A 36 -12.20 7.98 6.63
N ARG A 37 -12.31 9.30 6.81
CA ARG A 37 -12.85 9.91 8.04
C ARG A 37 -14.33 9.58 8.24
N ALA A 38 -15.11 9.55 7.16
CA ALA A 38 -16.53 9.22 7.21
C ALA A 38 -16.80 7.71 7.33
N ASP A 39 -15.77 6.86 7.17
CA ASP A 39 -15.94 5.41 7.16
C ASP A 39 -16.08 4.84 8.58
N PRO A 40 -17.09 4.02 8.88
CA PRO A 40 -17.32 3.52 10.24
C PRO A 40 -16.24 2.54 10.73
N LEU A 41 -15.50 1.89 9.82
CA LEU A 41 -14.42 0.96 10.19
C LEU A 41 -13.07 1.69 10.29
N LEU A 42 -12.77 2.59 9.36
CA LEU A 42 -11.49 3.30 9.34
C LEU A 42 -11.48 4.57 10.18
N GLY A 43 -12.58 5.34 10.19
CA GLY A 43 -12.68 6.61 10.89
C GLY A 43 -12.17 6.55 12.33
N PRO A 44 -12.66 5.61 13.18
CA PRO A 44 -12.18 5.47 14.56
C PRO A 44 -10.68 5.20 14.68
N VAL A 45 -10.10 4.41 13.77
CA VAL A 45 -8.65 4.12 13.74
C VAL A 45 -7.85 5.38 13.46
N PHE A 46 -8.26 6.15 12.44
CA PHE A 46 -7.57 7.37 12.08
C PHE A 46 -7.79 8.47 13.13
N ASP A 47 -8.99 8.63 13.66
CA ASP A 47 -9.29 9.63 14.69
C ASP A 47 -8.50 9.39 15.98
N ALA A 48 -8.34 8.13 16.40
CA ALA A 48 -7.52 7.78 17.55
C ALA A 48 -6.05 8.24 17.42
N LYS A 49 -5.55 8.41 16.18
CA LYS A 49 -4.18 8.84 15.93
C LYS A 49 -4.07 10.24 15.32
N LEU A 50 -5.10 10.80 14.71
CA LEU A 50 -5.01 12.05 13.93
C LEU A 50 -6.02 13.12 14.36
N ALA A 51 -6.83 12.89 15.39
CA ALA A 51 -7.69 13.94 15.93
C ALA A 51 -6.85 15.22 16.22
N GLY A 52 -7.27 16.35 15.63
CA GLY A 52 -6.56 17.63 15.72
C GLY A 52 -5.26 17.75 14.92
N ARG A 53 -4.87 16.73 14.14
CA ARG A 53 -3.60 16.67 13.39
C ARG A 53 -3.78 16.40 11.89
N TRP A 54 -5.01 16.49 11.39
CA TRP A 54 -5.33 16.28 9.97
C TRP A 54 -4.58 17.27 9.06
N ASP A 55 -4.47 18.53 9.47
CA ASP A 55 -3.78 19.58 8.70
C ASP A 55 -2.28 19.33 8.56
N ASP A 56 -1.66 18.60 9.49
CA ASP A 56 -0.26 18.15 9.39
C ASP A 56 -0.11 16.87 8.57
N HIS A 57 -1.13 16.02 8.56
CA HIS A 57 -1.10 14.71 7.92
C HIS A 57 -1.36 14.79 6.42
N LEU A 58 -2.39 15.53 5.99
CA LEU A 58 -2.80 15.60 4.59
C LEU A 58 -1.68 16.11 3.67
N PRO A 59 -0.93 17.19 3.99
CA PRO A 59 0.20 17.62 3.17
C PRO A 59 1.29 16.55 3.02
N LYS A 60 1.55 15.77 4.08
CA LYS A 60 2.52 14.65 4.01
C LYS A 60 2.04 13.56 3.06
N MET A 61 0.74 13.28 3.05
CA MET A 61 0.15 12.30 2.13
C MET A 61 0.15 12.78 0.68
N VAL A 62 -0.04 14.08 0.44
CA VAL A 62 0.16 14.66 -0.90
C VAL A 62 1.60 14.46 -1.34
N THR A 63 2.59 14.82 -0.52
CA THR A 63 4.01 14.62 -0.83
C THR A 63 4.35 13.15 -1.08
N PHE A 64 3.78 12.24 -0.29
CA PHE A 64 3.96 10.79 -0.45
C PHE A 64 3.46 10.29 -1.81
N TRP A 65 2.20 10.58 -2.15
CA TRP A 65 1.62 10.13 -3.42
C TRP A 65 2.26 10.80 -4.63
N SER A 66 2.57 12.10 -4.56
CA SER A 66 3.32 12.80 -5.59
C SER A 66 4.69 12.18 -5.81
N SER A 67 5.40 11.78 -4.75
CA SER A 67 6.71 11.13 -4.86
C SER A 67 6.64 9.79 -5.58
N LEU A 68 5.63 8.98 -5.26
CA LEU A 68 5.43 7.67 -5.90
C LEU A 68 5.01 7.80 -7.36
N VAL A 69 4.02 8.64 -7.64
CA VAL A 69 3.35 8.68 -8.94
C VAL A 69 4.12 9.52 -9.95
N LEU A 70 4.72 10.63 -9.50
CA LEU A 70 5.50 11.54 -10.35
C LEU A 70 7.01 11.22 -10.31
N GLY A 71 7.44 10.27 -9.49
CA GLY A 71 8.85 9.89 -9.35
C GLY A 71 9.71 10.98 -8.68
N THR A 72 9.10 11.90 -7.94
CA THR A 72 9.83 12.96 -7.23
C THR A 72 10.43 12.42 -5.92
N LYS A 73 11.53 13.01 -5.44
CA LYS A 73 12.20 12.59 -4.19
C LYS A 73 11.74 13.42 -2.99
N GLY A 74 10.44 13.71 -2.91
CA GLY A 74 9.86 14.61 -1.91
C GLY A 74 9.61 13.96 -0.55
N TYR A 75 9.18 12.70 -0.53
CA TYR A 75 8.87 11.97 0.69
C TYR A 75 10.11 11.26 1.26
N ARG A 76 10.35 11.43 2.57
CA ARG A 76 11.52 10.87 3.27
C ARG A 76 11.16 9.98 4.48
N GLY A 77 9.88 9.66 4.66
CA GLY A 77 9.43 8.84 5.79
C GLY A 77 9.57 7.34 5.53
N ASN A 78 9.50 6.53 6.60
CA ASN A 78 9.39 5.08 6.51
C ASN A 78 7.93 4.68 6.78
N VAL A 79 7.25 4.20 5.74
CA VAL A 79 5.82 3.82 5.80
C VAL A 79 5.59 2.70 6.81
N GLN A 80 6.44 1.67 6.83
CA GLN A 80 6.30 0.56 7.77
C GLN A 80 6.40 1.03 9.22
N GLN A 81 7.44 1.81 9.55
CA GLN A 81 7.63 2.35 10.90
C GLN A 81 6.46 3.24 11.34
N ALA A 82 5.84 3.98 10.42
CA ALA A 82 4.67 4.81 10.74
C ALA A 82 3.42 3.98 11.08
N HIS A 83 3.30 2.75 10.55
CA HIS A 83 2.12 1.89 10.75
C HIS A 83 2.31 0.83 11.85
N GLN A 84 3.55 0.51 12.23
CA GLN A 84 3.86 -0.42 13.32
C GLN A 84 3.19 -0.08 14.67
N PRO A 85 3.21 1.17 15.18
CA PRO A 85 2.64 1.51 16.49
C PRO A 85 1.11 1.68 16.50
N LEU A 86 0.42 1.22 15.45
CA LEU A 86 -1.04 1.24 15.38
C LEU A 86 -1.59 -0.03 16.02
N ASP A 87 -2.39 0.12 17.07
CA ASP A 87 -3.06 -1.00 17.75
C ASP A 87 -4.42 -1.28 17.11
N GLY A 88 -4.92 -2.52 17.22
CA GLY A 88 -6.26 -2.89 16.73
C GLY A 88 -6.44 -2.92 15.21
N ILE A 89 -5.38 -2.77 14.42
CA ILE A 89 -5.46 -2.92 12.96
C ILE A 89 -5.56 -4.40 12.60
N GLU A 90 -6.75 -4.77 12.14
CA GLU A 90 -7.10 -6.07 11.55
C GLU A 90 -7.05 -6.08 10.01
N PRO A 91 -6.97 -7.27 9.37
CA PRO A 91 -7.04 -7.45 7.91
C PRO A 91 -8.18 -6.69 7.20
N ALA A 92 -9.35 -6.60 7.85
CA ALA A 92 -10.51 -5.90 7.31
C ALA A 92 -10.24 -4.40 7.08
N HIS A 93 -9.41 -3.77 7.90
CA HIS A 93 -9.05 -2.35 7.73
C HIS A 93 -8.23 -2.14 6.45
N PHE A 94 -7.27 -3.03 6.16
CA PHE A 94 -6.49 -2.95 4.91
C PHE A 94 -7.40 -3.12 3.70
N SER A 95 -8.28 -4.12 3.72
CA SER A 95 -9.23 -4.39 2.64
C SER A 95 -10.16 -3.19 2.40
N ARG A 96 -10.64 -2.57 3.49
CA ARG A 96 -11.51 -1.39 3.40
C ARG A 96 -10.77 -0.16 2.89
N TRP A 97 -9.56 0.08 3.39
CA TRP A 97 -8.71 1.19 2.95
C TRP A 97 -8.39 1.08 1.46
N LEU A 98 -7.98 -0.11 0.99
CA LEU A 98 -7.74 -0.37 -0.42
C LEU A 98 -9.01 -0.16 -1.24
N SER A 99 -10.15 -0.72 -0.83
CA SER A 99 -11.41 -0.55 -1.55
C SER A 99 -11.79 0.93 -1.74
N LEU A 100 -11.66 1.75 -0.69
CA LEU A 100 -11.92 3.20 -0.79
C LEU A 100 -10.91 3.89 -1.69
N PHE A 101 -9.62 3.54 -1.57
CA PHE A 101 -8.56 4.18 -2.35
C PHE A 101 -8.70 3.89 -3.84
N LEU A 102 -8.83 2.61 -4.21
CA LEU A 102 -8.99 2.18 -5.61
C LEU A 102 -10.22 2.84 -6.25
N LYS A 103 -11.37 2.83 -5.57
CA LYS A 103 -12.58 3.53 -6.06
C LYS A 103 -12.38 5.02 -6.24
N THR A 104 -11.64 5.67 -5.35
CA THR A 104 -11.38 7.12 -5.45
C THR A 104 -10.46 7.43 -6.62
N VAL A 105 -9.44 6.59 -6.86
CA VAL A 105 -8.55 6.70 -8.02
C VAL A 105 -9.31 6.47 -9.33
N GLU A 106 -10.07 5.39 -9.44
CA GLU A 106 -10.84 5.05 -10.65
C GLU A 106 -11.91 6.09 -10.98
N ALA A 107 -12.48 6.75 -9.97
CA ALA A 107 -13.42 7.85 -10.19
C ALA A 107 -12.75 9.09 -10.81
N ARG A 108 -11.45 9.28 -10.60
CA ARG A 108 -10.73 10.51 -10.94
C ARG A 108 -9.79 10.39 -12.14
N TYR A 109 -9.22 9.20 -12.39
CA TYR A 109 -8.18 9.02 -13.41
C TYR A 109 -8.58 8.04 -14.50
N ALA A 110 -8.10 8.30 -15.71
CA ALA A 110 -8.17 7.33 -16.80
C ALA A 110 -7.34 6.08 -16.45
N PRO A 111 -7.65 4.89 -17.02
CA PRO A 111 -7.02 3.63 -16.60
C PRO A 111 -5.48 3.66 -16.56
N PRO A 112 -4.76 4.21 -17.55
CA PRO A 112 -3.29 4.27 -17.50
C PRO A 112 -2.75 5.07 -16.32
N ALA A 113 -3.36 6.22 -16.01
CA ALA A 113 -2.96 7.02 -14.86
C ALA A 113 -3.36 6.36 -13.54
N ALA A 114 -4.53 5.73 -13.47
CA ALA A 114 -5.02 5.04 -12.27
C ALA A 114 -4.05 3.94 -11.81
N LEU A 115 -3.51 3.14 -12.74
CA LEU A 115 -2.58 2.06 -12.42
C LEU A 115 -1.32 2.56 -11.69
N ARG A 116 -0.84 3.77 -11.99
CA ARG A 116 0.31 4.41 -11.31
C ARG A 116 0.10 4.63 -9.82
N PHE A 117 -1.16 4.68 -9.36
CA PHE A 117 -1.53 4.76 -7.94
C PHE A 117 -1.86 3.38 -7.36
N MET A 118 -2.64 2.58 -8.10
CA MET A 118 -3.18 1.32 -7.61
C MET A 118 -2.09 0.27 -7.38
N GLU A 119 -1.12 0.17 -8.29
CA GLU A 119 0.00 -0.77 -8.18
C GLU A 119 0.83 -0.57 -6.90
N PRO A 120 1.38 0.63 -6.61
CA PRO A 120 2.12 0.83 -5.37
C PRO A 120 1.24 0.70 -4.13
N ALA A 121 -0.04 1.14 -4.17
CA ALA A 121 -0.96 1.01 -3.04
C ALA A 121 -1.12 -0.46 -2.61
N LEU A 122 -1.35 -1.35 -3.57
CA LEU A 122 -1.52 -2.77 -3.34
C LEU A 122 -0.23 -3.43 -2.82
N ARG A 123 0.94 -3.07 -3.37
CA ARG A 123 2.23 -3.59 -2.91
C ARG A 123 2.60 -3.13 -1.51
N ILE A 124 2.37 -1.86 -1.21
CA ILE A 124 2.58 -1.30 0.13
C ILE A 124 1.66 -1.99 1.13
N ALA A 125 0.37 -2.13 0.82
CA ALA A 125 -0.57 -2.85 1.67
C ALA A 125 -0.12 -4.29 1.92
N GLN A 126 0.27 -5.03 0.88
CA GLN A 126 0.79 -6.39 1.03
C GLN A 126 2.01 -6.44 1.97
N SER A 127 2.98 -5.52 1.80
CA SER A 127 4.17 -5.45 2.65
C SER A 127 3.82 -5.15 4.11
N LEU A 128 2.88 -4.22 4.36
CA LEU A 128 2.42 -3.89 5.71
C LEU A 128 1.67 -5.05 6.36
N GLN A 129 0.80 -5.74 5.61
CA GLN A 129 0.06 -6.91 6.10
C GLN A 129 1.00 -8.05 6.49
N LEU A 130 1.96 -8.41 5.63
CA LEU A 130 2.95 -9.45 5.95
C LEU A 130 3.82 -9.07 7.15
N SER A 131 4.23 -7.80 7.23
CA SER A 131 5.01 -7.31 8.37
C SER A 131 4.24 -7.33 9.69
N ARG A 132 2.90 -7.19 9.65
CA ARG A 132 2.07 -7.09 10.84
C ARG A 132 1.52 -8.45 11.29
N PHE A 133 1.05 -9.25 10.33
CA PHE A 133 0.35 -10.52 10.61
C PHE A 133 1.24 -11.75 10.44
N GLY A 134 2.51 -11.55 10.05
CA GLY A 134 3.49 -12.61 9.87
C GLY A 134 3.52 -13.16 8.44
N TRP A 135 4.55 -13.97 8.16
CA TRP A 135 4.81 -14.51 6.83
C TRP A 135 3.82 -15.61 6.39
N ASP A 136 3.17 -16.26 7.36
CA ASP A 136 2.14 -17.28 7.09
C ASP A 136 0.77 -16.66 6.81
N TYR A 137 0.62 -15.33 7.00
CA TYR A 137 -0.61 -14.62 6.71
C TYR A 137 -0.97 -14.72 5.22
N GLN A 138 -2.19 -15.16 4.96
CA GLN A 138 -2.74 -15.24 3.61
C GLN A 138 -3.40 -13.91 3.25
N ILE A 139 -2.85 -13.24 2.24
CA ILE A 139 -3.47 -12.05 1.65
C ILE A 139 -4.84 -12.44 1.10
N PRO A 140 -5.90 -11.64 1.31
CA PRO A 140 -7.22 -11.94 0.79
C PRO A 140 -7.18 -12.23 -0.72
N PRO A 141 -7.84 -13.30 -1.22
CA PRO A 141 -7.74 -13.72 -2.61
C PRO A 141 -8.10 -12.60 -3.60
N GLU A 142 -9.07 -11.76 -3.26
CA GLU A 142 -9.47 -10.61 -4.07
C GLU A 142 -8.35 -9.57 -4.20
N GLN A 143 -7.60 -9.33 -3.12
CA GLN A 143 -6.45 -8.43 -3.15
C GLN A 143 -5.29 -9.04 -3.94
N GLN A 144 -5.05 -10.34 -3.80
CA GLN A 144 -4.01 -11.05 -4.54
C GLN A 144 -4.31 -11.06 -6.04
N ALA A 145 -5.56 -11.33 -6.43
CA ALA A 145 -5.98 -11.29 -7.83
C ALA A 145 -5.80 -9.88 -8.45
N LEU A 146 -6.09 -8.82 -7.69
CA LEU A 146 -5.85 -7.45 -8.14
C LEU A 146 -4.36 -7.15 -8.34
N LEU A 147 -3.50 -7.63 -7.42
CA LEU A 147 -2.05 -7.52 -7.57
C LEU A 147 -1.55 -8.24 -8.83
N ASP A 148 -2.01 -9.46 -9.08
CA ASP A 148 -1.58 -10.24 -10.24
C ASP A 148 -2.06 -9.64 -11.56
N ALA A 149 -3.24 -9.01 -11.57
CA ALA A 149 -3.78 -8.32 -12.74
C ALA A 149 -3.08 -6.99 -13.06
N ILE A 150 -2.79 -6.19 -12.03
CA ILE A 150 -2.22 -4.84 -12.20
C ILE A 150 -0.69 -4.89 -12.36
N ALA A 151 -0.07 -5.86 -11.72
CA ALA A 151 1.36 -5.90 -11.50
C ALA A 151 1.89 -7.34 -11.69
N PRO A 152 1.63 -7.96 -12.86
CA PRO A 152 1.99 -9.35 -13.09
C PRO A 152 3.46 -9.52 -12.74
N ARG A 153 3.76 -10.50 -11.88
CA ARG A 153 5.15 -10.86 -11.57
C ARG A 153 5.89 -10.93 -12.91
N ARG A 154 6.99 -10.17 -13.04
CA ARG A 154 7.95 -10.44 -14.11
C ARG A 154 8.19 -11.95 -14.04
N ARG A 155 7.81 -12.69 -15.09
CA ARG A 155 8.18 -14.10 -15.22
C ARG A 155 9.65 -14.17 -14.86
N ASP A 156 10.00 -15.11 -13.98
CA ASP A 156 11.39 -15.40 -13.65
C ASP A 156 12.19 -15.37 -14.94
N ALA A 157 13.27 -14.59 -14.96
CA ALA A 157 14.23 -14.60 -16.05
C ALA A 157 14.89 -15.99 -16.07
N GLY A 158 14.18 -16.97 -16.60
CA GLY A 158 14.63 -18.34 -16.82
C GLY A 158 15.38 -18.51 -18.14
N ASP A 159 15.61 -17.41 -18.88
CA ASP A 159 16.38 -17.38 -20.13
C ASP A 159 17.66 -16.53 -20.00
N ASP A 160 18.27 -16.51 -18.81
CA ASP A 160 19.64 -15.98 -18.66
C ASP A 160 20.64 -17.16 -18.66
N PRO A 161 21.43 -17.35 -19.74
CA PRO A 161 22.41 -18.43 -19.82
C PRO A 161 23.58 -18.28 -18.83
N HIS A 162 23.62 -17.21 -18.04
CA HIS A 162 24.64 -16.96 -17.02
C HIS A 162 24.11 -16.93 -15.57
N ALA A 163 22.88 -17.37 -15.30
CA ALA A 163 22.37 -17.45 -13.93
C ALA A 163 23.03 -18.60 -13.13
N LEU A 164 23.58 -18.27 -11.95
CA LEU A 164 24.12 -19.25 -10.99
C LEU A 164 22.99 -20.16 -10.45
N PRO A 165 23.26 -21.46 -10.19
CA PRO A 165 22.22 -22.39 -9.77
C PRO A 165 21.64 -22.04 -8.40
N SER A 166 20.31 -22.06 -8.30
CA SER A 166 19.58 -21.92 -7.04
C SER A 166 19.81 -23.14 -6.14
N ARG A 167 20.27 -22.89 -4.90
CA ARG A 167 20.33 -23.93 -3.86
C ARG A 167 18.92 -24.30 -3.39
N ALA A 168 18.68 -25.60 -3.24
CA ALA A 168 17.44 -26.13 -2.70
C ALA A 168 17.27 -25.73 -1.22
N ARG A 169 16.05 -25.29 -0.88
CA ARG A 169 15.62 -24.99 0.49
C ARG A 169 15.56 -26.30 1.30
N GLY A 170 16.47 -26.49 2.26
CA GLY A 170 16.38 -27.62 3.20
C GLY A 170 17.68 -28.09 3.88
N GLU A 171 18.86 -27.55 3.58
CA GLU A 171 20.08 -27.99 4.28
C GLU A 171 20.30 -27.20 5.59
N PRO A 172 20.47 -27.86 6.75
CA PRO A 172 20.81 -27.17 7.98
C PRO A 172 22.22 -26.57 7.87
N PHE A 173 22.40 -25.37 8.45
CA PHE A 173 23.70 -24.72 8.54
C PHE A 173 24.72 -25.64 9.23
N PRO A 174 25.92 -25.87 8.66
CA PRO A 174 26.95 -26.64 9.33
C PRO A 174 27.49 -25.86 10.54
N THR A 175 27.08 -26.24 11.75
CA THR A 175 27.70 -25.78 12.99
C THR A 175 28.97 -26.61 13.26
N LYS A 176 30.06 -26.24 12.57
CA LYS A 176 31.42 -26.54 13.06
C LYS A 176 32.16 -25.22 13.20
N ILE A 177 32.01 -24.61 14.37
CA ILE A 177 32.97 -23.64 14.89
C ILE A 177 34.26 -24.43 15.11
N ILE A 178 35.20 -24.30 14.18
CA ILE A 178 36.58 -24.72 14.38
C ILE A 178 37.17 -23.76 15.40
N GLY A 179 37.26 -24.24 16.63
CA GLY A 179 38.15 -23.69 17.63
C GLY A 179 39.59 -23.82 17.15
N ARG A 180 40.28 -22.69 17.06
CA ARG A 180 41.74 -22.69 17.12
C ARG A 180 42.12 -22.19 18.51
N SER A 181 42.29 -23.13 19.42
CA SER A 181 43.18 -22.96 20.56
C SER A 181 44.62 -23.03 20.02
N VAL A 182 45.43 -22.04 20.35
CA VAL A 182 46.87 -22.24 20.56
C VAL A 182 47.21 -21.42 21.80
N ASP A 183 47.64 -22.15 22.81
CA ASP A 183 48.22 -21.71 24.07
C ASP A 183 49.76 -21.88 23.97
N PRO A 184 50.58 -21.53 24.98
CA PRO A 184 51.60 -20.49 24.90
C PRO A 184 53.06 -21.00 24.85
N ASP A 185 54.01 -20.05 24.78
CA ASP A 185 55.45 -20.16 25.02
C ASP A 185 56.36 -20.71 23.89
N ALA A 186 57.05 -19.78 23.21
CA ALA A 186 58.37 -19.93 22.57
C ALA A 186 58.94 -18.55 22.17
#